data_AF-A0AAJ3PNZ0-F1
#
_entry.id   AF-A0AAJ3PNZ0-F1
#
_cell.length_a   1.000
_cell.length_b   1.000
_cell.length_c   1.000
_cell.angle_alpha   90.00
_cell.angle_beta   90.00
_cell.angle_gamma   90.00
#
_symmetry.space_group_name_H-M   'P 1'
#
loop_
_entity.id
_entity.type
_entity.pdbx_description
1 polymer ?
#
loop_
_entity_poly.entity_id
_entity_poly.type
_entity_poly.pdbx_seq_one_letter_code
_entity_poly.pdbx_strand_id
1 'polypeptide(L)'
;MPTGRIKFYDSTKGFGFAQTDEGEEVHVPASALPAGVTELRGGTRVEFGVAEGRRGKQALSLRVLDAAPSVVRNHRPGATEMAVLMEDLITWLDQASNGLRRGRYPQRAQAQKMAQVLRRVADDLEA
;
A
#
# COMPACT_ATOMS: atom_id res chain seq x y z
N MET A 1 19.99 -5.32 2.92
CA MET A 1 19.17 -6.34 2.24
C MET A 1 18.69 -5.73 0.94
N PRO A 2 18.57 -6.49 -0.16
CA PRO A 2 18.10 -5.94 -1.43
C PRO A 2 16.61 -5.56 -1.34
N THR A 3 16.26 -4.49 -2.03
CA THR A 3 14.88 -4.02 -2.19
C THR A 3 14.39 -4.29 -3.61
N GLY A 4 13.06 -4.36 -3.74
CA GLY A 4 12.42 -4.55 -5.03
C GLY A 4 10.91 -4.39 -4.97
N ARG A 5 10.26 -4.82 -6.04
CA ARG A 5 8.81 -4.78 -6.20
C ARG A 5 8.26 -6.14 -6.53
N ILE A 6 7.10 -6.49 -5.99
CA ILE A 6 6.39 -7.72 -6.38
C ILE A 6 5.92 -7.57 -7.81
N LYS A 7 6.32 -8.49 -8.69
CA LYS A 7 5.83 -8.55 -10.06
C LYS A 7 4.46 -9.20 -10.09
N PHE A 8 4.32 -10.34 -9.42
CA PHE A 8 3.05 -10.99 -9.17
C PHE A 8 3.14 -11.94 -7.97
N TYR A 9 2.01 -12.27 -7.37
CA TYR A 9 1.91 -13.29 -6.35
C TYR A 9 0.54 -13.96 -6.42
N ASP A 10 0.52 -15.28 -6.39
CA ASP A 10 -0.70 -16.10 -6.40
C ASP A 10 -0.90 -16.68 -5.00
N SER A 11 -1.87 -16.13 -4.26
CA SER A 11 -2.20 -16.58 -2.89
C SER A 11 -2.81 -17.98 -2.87
N THR A 12 -3.44 -18.42 -3.97
CA THR A 12 -4.03 -19.75 -4.09
C THR A 12 -2.95 -20.81 -4.30
N LYS A 13 -1.94 -20.51 -5.11
CA LYS A 13 -0.80 -21.40 -5.35
C LYS A 13 0.33 -21.25 -4.33
N GLY A 14 0.36 -20.17 -3.55
CA GLY A 14 1.34 -19.92 -2.50
C GLY A 14 2.74 -19.55 -3.00
N PHE A 15 2.83 -18.95 -4.19
CA PHE A 15 4.10 -18.44 -4.72
C PHE A 15 3.93 -17.20 -5.59
N GLY A 16 5.01 -16.46 -5.76
CA GLY A 16 5.09 -15.30 -6.64
C GLY A 16 6.51 -14.97 -7.03
N PHE A 17 6.68 -13.81 -7.66
CA PHE A 17 7.98 -13.31 -8.10
C PHE A 17 8.11 -11.83 -7.76
N ALA A 18 9.30 -11.46 -7.29
CA ALA A 18 9.73 -10.09 -7.09
C ALA A 18 10.78 -9.72 -8.14
N GLN A 19 10.82 -8.45 -8.52
CA GLN A 19 11.90 -7.86 -9.29
C GLN A 19 12.71 -6.96 -8.35
N THR A 20 14.01 -7.20 -8.27
CA THR A 20 14.95 -6.33 -7.54
C THR A 20 15.09 -4.99 -8.26
N ASP A 21 15.54 -3.96 -7.54
CA ASP A 21 15.88 -2.67 -8.15
C ASP A 21 17.03 -2.79 -9.19
N GLU A 22 17.81 -3.86 -9.13
CA GLU A 22 18.86 -4.22 -10.11
C GLU A 22 18.31 -4.96 -11.35
N GLY A 23 17.00 -5.22 -11.39
CA GLY A 23 16.30 -5.84 -12.52
C GLY A 23 16.24 -7.38 -12.49
N GLU A 24 16.87 -8.01 -11.50
CA GLU A 24 16.86 -9.47 -11.35
C GLU A 24 15.53 -9.99 -10.79
N GLU A 25 15.11 -11.17 -11.24
CA GLU A 25 13.89 -11.82 -10.79
C GLU A 25 14.16 -12.80 -9.63
N VAL A 26 13.36 -12.71 -8.58
CA VAL A 26 13.50 -13.50 -7.35
C VAL A 26 12.20 -14.24 -7.07
N HIS A 27 12.30 -15.55 -6.87
CA HIS A 27 11.14 -16.37 -6.51
C HIS A 27 10.72 -16.14 -5.05
N VAL A 28 9.43 -15.88 -4.82
CA VAL A 28 8.86 -15.57 -3.51
C VAL A 28 7.89 -16.68 -3.08
N PRO A 29 8.32 -17.63 -2.24
CA PRO A 29 7.41 -18.64 -1.69
C PRO A 29 6.57 -18.07 -0.54
N ALA A 30 5.40 -18.69 -0.26
CA ALA A 30 4.56 -18.33 0.88
C ALA A 30 5.30 -18.38 2.23
N SER A 31 6.31 -19.24 2.38
CA SER A 31 7.13 -19.35 3.58
C SER A 31 7.99 -18.11 3.85
N ALA A 32 8.27 -17.30 2.83
CA ALA A 32 9.03 -16.06 2.99
C ALA A 32 8.14 -14.89 3.45
N LEU A 33 6.81 -15.04 3.40
CA LEU A 33 5.88 -13.99 3.79
C LEU A 33 5.94 -13.72 5.30
N PRO A 34 5.80 -12.45 5.72
CA PRO A 34 5.69 -12.12 7.12
C PRO A 34 4.39 -12.69 7.72
N ALA A 35 4.42 -12.98 9.02
CA ALA A 35 3.28 -13.55 9.73
C ALA A 35 2.02 -12.68 9.58
N GLY A 36 0.91 -13.31 9.16
CA GLY A 36 -0.38 -12.63 8.96
C GLY A 36 -0.58 -12.03 7.56
N VAL A 37 0.41 -12.06 6.68
CA VAL A 37 0.26 -11.69 5.27
C VAL A 37 0.05 -12.96 4.43
N THR A 38 -1.13 -13.11 3.86
CA THR A 38 -1.47 -14.24 2.96
C THR A 38 -1.47 -13.84 1.49
N GLU A 39 -1.50 -12.54 1.21
CA GLU A 39 -1.58 -12.01 -0.15
C GLU A 39 -0.59 -10.87 -0.35
N LEU A 40 0.13 -10.89 -1.47
CA LEU A 40 0.95 -9.78 -1.95
C LEU A 40 0.38 -9.29 -3.27
N ARG A 41 0.29 -7.97 -3.42
CA ARG A 41 -0.18 -7.35 -4.66
C ARG A 41 1.02 -6.99 -5.55
N GLY A 42 0.86 -7.13 -6.86
CA GLY A 42 1.85 -6.62 -7.81
C GLY A 42 2.10 -5.12 -7.59
N GLY A 43 3.34 -4.69 -7.68
CA GLY A 43 3.80 -3.33 -7.40
C GLY A 43 4.18 -3.05 -5.95
N THR A 44 3.86 -3.94 -4.99
CA THR A 44 4.20 -3.75 -3.57
C THR A 44 5.71 -3.62 -3.40
N ARG A 45 6.17 -2.56 -2.73
CA ARG A 45 7.61 -2.38 -2.45
C ARG A 45 7.98 -3.23 -1.24
N VAL A 46 8.96 -4.09 -1.45
CA VAL A 46 9.36 -5.11 -0.48
C VAL A 46 10.87 -5.11 -0.33
N GLU A 47 11.33 -5.33 0.90
CA GLU A 47 12.69 -5.72 1.22
C GLU A 47 12.70 -7.23 1.38
N PHE A 48 13.66 -7.92 0.79
CA PHE A 48 13.74 -9.37 0.92
C PHE A 48 15.17 -9.86 1.03
N GLY A 49 15.39 -10.86 1.87
CA GLY A 49 16.66 -11.58 1.92
C GLY A 49 16.74 -12.56 0.76
N VAL A 50 17.67 -12.36 -0.18
CA VAL A 50 17.89 -13.27 -1.33
C VAL A 50 18.93 -14.32 -0.98
N ALA A 51 18.67 -15.57 -1.36
CA ALA A 51 19.67 -16.63 -1.38
C ALA A 51 19.64 -17.37 -2.73
N GLU A 52 20.80 -17.83 -3.19
CA GLU A 52 20.90 -18.71 -4.35
C GLU A 52 20.44 -20.13 -3.97
N GLY A 53 19.36 -20.59 -4.60
CA GLY A 53 18.86 -21.95 -4.47
C GLY A 53 19.07 -22.76 -5.75
N ARG A 54 18.69 -24.04 -5.70
CA ARG A 54 18.73 -24.98 -6.85
C ARG A 54 17.91 -24.53 -8.06
N ARG A 55 17.00 -23.58 -7.88
CA ARG A 55 16.09 -23.04 -8.93
C ARG A 55 16.36 -21.56 -9.24
N GLY A 56 17.51 -21.03 -8.83
CA GLY A 56 17.84 -19.61 -8.94
C GLY A 56 17.65 -18.84 -7.64
N LYS A 57 17.64 -17.50 -7.73
CA LYS A 57 17.51 -16.59 -6.60
C LYS A 57 16.12 -16.72 -5.97
N GLN A 58 16.06 -17.01 -4.67
CA GLN A 58 14.82 -17.13 -3.90
C GLN A 58 14.83 -16.20 -2.69
N ALA A 59 13.65 -15.68 -2.32
CA ALA A 59 13.46 -14.92 -1.10
C ALA A 59 13.37 -15.86 0.11
N LEU A 60 14.21 -15.62 1.13
CA LEU A 60 14.18 -16.32 2.43
C LEU A 60 13.26 -15.63 3.43
N SER A 61 13.24 -14.30 3.37
CA SER A 61 12.42 -13.46 4.22
C SER A 61 11.94 -12.27 3.41
N LEU A 62 10.74 -11.81 3.70
CA LEU A 62 10.14 -10.67 3.06
C LEU A 62 9.59 -9.71 4.11
N ARG A 63 9.89 -8.44 3.94
CA ARG A 63 9.36 -7.32 4.70
C ARG A 63 8.68 -6.37 3.74
N VAL A 64 7.41 -6.08 3.99
CA VAL A 64 6.68 -5.07 3.22
C VAL A 64 7.16 -3.69 3.68
N LEU A 65 7.67 -2.89 2.74
CA LEU A 65 8.12 -1.53 3.00
C LEU A 65 6.99 -0.52 2.74
N ASP A 66 6.35 -0.65 1.57
CA ASP A 66 5.12 0.07 1.22
C ASP A 66 4.12 -0.92 0.65
N ALA A 67 2.93 -0.99 1.25
CA ALA A 67 1.81 -1.70 0.67
C ALA A 67 1.56 -1.13 -0.74
N ALA A 68 1.36 -1.99 -1.75
CA ALA A 68 1.05 -1.51 -3.09
C ALA A 68 -0.06 -0.46 -3.04
N PRO A 69 0.04 0.63 -3.82
CA PRO A 69 -1.08 1.53 -4.01
C PRO A 69 -2.29 0.69 -4.41
N SER A 70 -3.39 0.88 -3.68
CA SER A 70 -4.66 0.21 -3.90
C SER A 70 -5.00 0.26 -5.40
N VAL A 71 -5.43 -0.87 -5.97
CA VAL A 71 -5.80 -0.97 -7.39
C VAL A 71 -7.16 -0.28 -7.59
N VAL A 72 -7.21 1.04 -7.41
CA VAL A 72 -8.27 1.91 -7.92
C VAL A 72 -7.82 2.51 -9.25
N ARG A 73 -7.13 1.70 -10.07
CA ARG A 73 -6.61 2.14 -11.36
C ARG A 73 -7.65 2.35 -12.45
N ASN A 74 -8.95 2.36 -12.14
CA ASN A 74 -10.01 2.63 -13.12
C ASN A 74 -11.05 3.67 -12.69
N HIS A 75 -10.80 4.41 -11.60
CA HIS A 75 -11.64 5.55 -11.25
C HIS A 75 -10.77 6.69 -10.74
N ARG A 76 -9.86 7.21 -11.57
CA ARG A 76 -9.38 8.57 -11.33
C ARG A 76 -10.60 9.46 -11.50
N PRO A 77 -11.10 10.11 -10.44
CA PRO A 77 -12.23 11.02 -10.57
C PRO A 77 -11.88 12.10 -11.58
N GLY A 78 -12.87 12.57 -12.34
CA GLY A 78 -12.67 13.75 -13.18
C GLY A 78 -12.21 14.93 -12.31
N ALA A 79 -11.48 15.90 -12.87
CA ALA A 79 -10.95 17.02 -12.09
C ALA A 79 -12.04 17.76 -11.26
N THR A 80 -13.25 17.88 -11.81
CA THR A 80 -14.41 18.44 -11.10
C THR A 80 -14.84 17.59 -9.90
N GLU A 81 -14.89 16.26 -10.06
CA GLU A 81 -15.25 15.34 -8.98
C GLU A 81 -14.17 15.33 -7.90
N MET A 82 -12.90 15.36 -8.30
CA MET A 82 -11.78 15.50 -7.37
C MET A 82 -11.85 16.81 -6.58
N ALA A 83 -12.19 17.92 -7.24
CA ALA A 83 -12.35 19.22 -6.57
C ALA A 83 -13.44 19.16 -5.49
N VAL A 84 -14.59 18.54 -5.76
CA VAL A 84 -15.67 18.36 -4.76
C VAL A 84 -15.18 17.53 -3.56
N LEU A 85 -14.49 16.42 -3.80
CA LEU A 85 -13.91 15.60 -2.72
C LEU A 85 -12.88 16.38 -1.90
N MET A 86 -12.12 17.28 -2.54
CA MET A 86 -11.13 18.12 -1.85
C MET A 86 -11.80 19.18 -1.00
N GLU A 87 -12.85 19.84 -1.50
CA GLU A 87 -13.62 20.83 -0.76
C GLU A 87 -14.26 20.23 0.51
N ASP A 88 -14.84 19.04 0.39
CA ASP A 88 -15.39 18.29 1.52
C ASP A 88 -14.30 17.94 2.55
N LEU A 89 -13.15 17.48 2.08
CA LEU A 89 -12.02 17.13 2.93
C LEU A 89 -11.46 18.36 3.67
N ILE A 90 -11.26 19.48 2.97
CA ILE A 90 -10.80 20.75 3.55
C ILE A 90 -11.76 21.17 4.66
N THR A 91 -13.06 21.14 4.41
CA THR A 91 -14.09 21.51 5.38
C THR A 91 -13.99 20.64 6.65
N TRP A 92 -13.81 19.33 6.50
CA TRP A 92 -13.66 18.43 7.65
C TRP A 92 -12.36 18.67 8.42
N LEU A 93 -11.25 18.92 7.72
CA LEU A 93 -9.97 19.22 8.33
C LEU A 93 -10.01 20.54 9.11
N ASP A 94 -10.68 21.57 8.58
CA ASP A 94 -10.86 22.84 9.27
C ASP A 94 -11.72 22.70 10.53
N GLN A 95 -12.79 21.92 10.48
CA GLN A 95 -13.59 21.62 11.67
C GLN A 95 -12.76 20.88 12.74
N ALA A 96 -11.99 19.89 12.33
CA ALA A 96 -11.10 19.15 13.23
C ALA A 96 -10.03 20.07 13.83
N SER A 97 -9.38 20.90 13.01
CA SER A 97 -8.38 21.91 13.41
C SER A 97 -8.95 22.89 14.44
N ASN A 98 -10.16 23.40 14.20
CA ASN A 98 -10.85 24.30 15.13
C ASN A 98 -11.19 23.62 16.47
N GLY A 99 -11.59 22.35 16.44
CA GLY A 99 -11.77 21.55 17.66
C GLY A 99 -10.48 21.40 18.44
N LEU A 100 -9.39 21.04 17.76
CA LEU A 100 -8.07 20.84 18.34
C LEU A 100 -7.50 22.13 18.96
N ARG A 101 -7.68 23.27 18.29
CA ARG A 101 -7.33 24.60 18.85
C ARG A 101 -8.07 24.90 20.17
N ARG A 102 -9.22 24.28 20.38
CA ARG A 102 -10.02 24.37 21.62
C ARG A 102 -9.77 23.20 22.57
N GLY A 103 -8.69 22.43 22.37
CA GLY A 103 -8.31 21.27 23.20
C GLY A 103 -9.21 20.05 23.03
N ARG A 104 -10.03 19.99 21.97
CA ARG A 104 -11.00 18.92 21.74
C ARG A 104 -10.65 18.12 20.49
N TYR A 105 -10.33 16.84 20.68
CA TYR A 105 -10.15 15.92 19.56
C TYR A 105 -11.50 15.53 18.93
N PRO A 106 -11.52 15.22 17.62
CA PRO A 106 -12.69 14.62 16.99
C PRO A 106 -13.06 13.29 17.67
N GLN A 107 -14.35 12.96 17.67
CA GLN A 107 -14.80 11.66 18.17
C GLN A 107 -14.17 10.52 17.36
N ARG A 108 -13.94 9.36 17.99
CA ARG A 108 -13.26 8.21 17.36
C ARG A 108 -13.88 7.81 16.02
N ALA A 109 -15.21 7.76 15.93
CA ALA A 109 -15.92 7.45 14.70
C ALA A 109 -15.67 8.49 13.59
N GLN A 110 -15.68 9.78 13.95
CA GLN A 110 -15.41 10.88 13.01
C GLN A 110 -13.94 10.86 12.55
N ALA A 111 -13.00 10.60 13.46
CA ALA A 111 -11.58 10.47 13.13
C ALA A 111 -11.31 9.29 12.19
N GLN A 112 -11.96 8.14 12.40
CA GLN A 112 -11.85 6.98 11.51
C GLN A 112 -12.39 7.27 10.11
N LYS A 113 -13.54 7.96 10.01
CA LYS A 113 -14.12 8.35 8.73
C LYS A 113 -13.22 9.33 7.98
N MET A 114 -12.69 10.34 8.66
CA MET A 114 -11.73 11.29 8.09
C MET A 114 -10.47 10.59 7.58
N ALA A 115 -9.91 9.64 8.35
CA ALA A 115 -8.74 8.86 7.93
C ALA A 115 -9.02 7.94 6.73
N GLN A 116 -10.25 7.41 6.58
CA GLN A 116 -10.63 6.65 5.39
C GLN A 116 -10.69 7.57 4.15
N VAL A 117 -11.32 8.74 4.26
CA VAL A 117 -11.42 9.69 3.14
C VAL A 117 -10.04 10.22 2.73
N LEU A 118 -9.18 10.58 3.68
CA LEU A 118 -7.80 11.02 3.40
C LEU A 118 -7.01 9.98 2.59
N ARG A 119 -7.12 8.70 2.96
CA ARG A 119 -6.46 7.60 2.23
C ARG A 119 -7.05 7.44 0.83
N ARG A 120 -8.37 7.47 0.71
CA ARG A 120 -9.05 7.37 -0.59
C ARG A 120 -8.61 8.48 -1.55
N VAL A 121 -8.54 9.71 -1.05
CA VAL A 121 -8.07 10.89 -1.78
C VAL A 121 -6.61 10.73 -2.21
N ALA A 122 -5.74 10.27 -1.31
CA ALA A 122 -4.35 10.02 -1.64
C ALA A 122 -4.22 8.99 -2.76
N ASP A 123 -4.95 7.87 -2.64
CA ASP A 123 -5.00 6.83 -3.68
C ASP A 123 -5.46 7.38 -5.03
N ASP A 124 -6.47 8.27 -5.05
CA ASP A 124 -7.01 8.85 -6.28
C ASP A 124 -6.09 9.89 -6.95
N LEU A 125 -5.27 10.61 -6.16
CA LEU A 125 -4.30 11.58 -6.69
C LEU A 125 -3.07 10.89 -7.30
N GLU A 126 -2.70 9.71 -6.77
CA GLU A 126 -1.59 8.90 -7.26
C GLU A 126 -1.94 8.05 -8.51
N ALA A 127 -3.24 7.92 -8.85
CA ALA A 127 -3.75 7.15 -9.98
C ALA A 127 -3.49 7.78 -11.36
#